data_AF-A0A957FLY6-F1
#
_entry.id   AF-A0A957FLY6-F1
#
_cell.length_a   1.000
_cell.length_b   1.000
_cell.length_c   1.000
_cell.angle_alpha   90.00
_cell.angle_beta   90.00
_cell.angle_gamma   90.00
#
_symmetry.space_group_name_H-M   'P 1'
#
loop_
_entity.id
_entity.type
_entity.pdbx_description
1 polymer ?
#
loop_
_entity_poly.entity_id
_entity_poly.type
_entity_poly.pdbx_seq_one_letter_code
_entity_poly.pdbx_strand_id
1 'polypeptide(L)'
;ISLYAFFRYPDFFGFTGMMSPSLWVARGAVFSYTEAARFNPGKIYLDVGTRELGDSETDIWMQRTLSRRYYASVRRLKRILVGKGYRPVRDLLHIEEKWADHSESAWARRLPDAVRFFLKNTGHDT
;
A
#
# COMPACT_ATOMS: atom_id res chain seq x y z
N ILE A 1 -5.99 -8.13 1.94
CA ILE A 1 -6.60 -9.13 1.05
C ILE A 1 -6.16 -8.94 -0.42
N SER A 2 -6.28 -7.74 -1.00
CA SER A 2 -6.01 -7.48 -2.42
C SER A 2 -4.59 -7.88 -2.88
N LEU A 3 -3.56 -7.59 -2.08
CA LEU A 3 -2.19 -7.99 -2.41
C LEU A 3 -2.00 -9.51 -2.48
N TYR A 4 -2.65 -10.24 -1.58
CA TYR A 4 -2.63 -11.70 -1.61
C TYR A 4 -3.24 -12.21 -2.91
N ALA A 5 -4.41 -11.69 -3.28
CA ALA A 5 -5.10 -12.06 -4.52
C ALA A 5 -4.24 -11.77 -5.76
N PHE A 6 -3.60 -10.60 -5.82
CA PHE A 6 -2.70 -10.20 -6.90
C PHE A 6 -1.53 -11.17 -7.14
N PHE A 7 -0.90 -11.66 -6.06
CA PHE A 7 0.19 -12.63 -6.20
C PHE A 7 -0.29 -14.07 -6.36
N ARG A 8 -1.43 -14.43 -5.75
CA ARG A 8 -1.94 -15.82 -5.75
C ARG A 8 -2.65 -16.17 -7.05
N TYR A 9 -3.36 -15.22 -7.64
CA TYR A 9 -4.25 -15.40 -8.77
C TYR A 9 -3.93 -14.36 -9.88
N PRO A 10 -2.70 -14.38 -10.41
CA PRO A 10 -2.22 -13.35 -11.33
C PRO A 10 -3.04 -13.26 -12.64
N ASP A 11 -3.63 -14.39 -13.07
CA ASP A 11 -4.44 -14.46 -14.28
C ASP A 11 -5.77 -13.68 -14.18
N PHE A 12 -6.21 -13.37 -12.95
CA PHE A 12 -7.47 -12.65 -12.69
C PHE A 12 -7.24 -11.22 -12.19
N PHE A 13 -6.13 -10.97 -11.49
CA PHE A 13 -5.85 -9.67 -10.87
C PHE A 13 -4.60 -9.03 -11.49
N GLY A 14 -4.79 -8.25 -12.55
CA GLY A 14 -3.70 -7.52 -13.22
C GLY A 14 -3.17 -6.29 -12.46
N PHE A 15 -3.87 -5.86 -11.41
CA PHE A 15 -3.43 -4.80 -10.50
C PHE A 15 -4.03 -4.96 -9.10
N THR A 16 -3.46 -4.26 -8.11
CA THR A 16 -3.99 -4.22 -6.74
C THR A 16 -3.83 -2.85 -6.12
N GLY A 17 -4.82 -2.43 -5.34
CA GLY A 17 -4.78 -1.25 -4.49
C GLY A 17 -4.85 -1.62 -3.01
N MET A 18 -4.06 -0.93 -2.19
CA MET A 18 -4.03 -1.06 -0.74
C MET A 18 -4.11 0.33 -0.12
N MET A 19 -5.29 0.68 0.37
CA MET A 19 -5.48 1.91 1.12
C MET A 19 -5.38 1.63 2.60
N SER A 20 -4.46 2.31 3.29
CA SER A 20 -4.19 2.11 4.72
C SER A 20 -4.20 0.62 5.10
N PRO A 21 -3.27 -0.22 4.59
CA PRO A 21 -3.35 -1.66 4.72
C PRO A 21 -3.08 -2.19 6.14
N SER A 22 -3.89 -3.15 6.59
CA SER A 22 -3.74 -3.84 7.89
C SER A 22 -2.53 -4.81 7.95
N LEU A 23 -1.31 -4.30 7.88
CA LEU A 23 -0.07 -5.08 7.76
C LEU A 23 0.32 -5.87 9.02
N TRP A 24 -0.36 -5.67 10.15
CA TRP A 24 -0.11 -6.39 11.41
C TRP A 24 -0.84 -7.75 11.48
N VAL A 25 -1.85 -7.97 10.63
CA VAL A 25 -2.66 -9.20 10.63
C VAL A 25 -1.76 -10.42 10.46
N ALA A 26 -2.10 -11.50 11.17
CA ALA A 26 -1.33 -12.74 11.19
C ALA A 26 0.17 -12.51 11.48
N ARG A 27 0.48 -11.63 12.45
CA ARG A 27 1.85 -11.27 12.85
C ARG A 27 2.70 -10.75 11.70
N GLY A 28 2.09 -10.08 10.71
CA GLY A 28 2.79 -9.53 9.56
C GLY A 28 3.14 -10.54 8.47
N ALA A 29 2.41 -11.65 8.37
CA ALA A 29 2.62 -12.68 7.36
C ALA A 29 2.66 -12.15 5.91
N VAL A 30 2.02 -11.00 5.64
CA VAL A 30 2.05 -10.34 4.33
C VAL A 30 3.48 -9.99 3.87
N PHE A 31 4.40 -9.67 4.80
CA PHE A 31 5.78 -9.32 4.44
C PHE A 31 6.52 -10.54 3.88
N SER A 32 6.56 -11.65 4.64
CA SER A 32 7.18 -12.91 4.21
C SER A 32 6.49 -13.51 2.99
N TYR A 33 5.15 -13.41 2.91
CA TYR A 33 4.40 -13.86 1.74
C TYR A 33 4.79 -13.07 0.50
N THR A 34 4.84 -11.74 0.61
CA THR A 34 5.27 -10.88 -0.50
C THR A 34 6.71 -11.17 -0.88
N GLU A 35 7.63 -11.33 0.08
CA GLU A 35 9.02 -11.71 -0.19
C GLU A 35 9.11 -13.02 -1.00
N ALA A 36 8.40 -14.06 -0.59
CA ALA A 36 8.42 -15.38 -1.22
C ALA A 36 7.62 -15.48 -2.54
N ALA A 37 6.62 -14.63 -2.76
CA ALA A 37 5.78 -14.68 -3.94
C ALA A 37 6.60 -14.46 -5.23
N ARG A 38 6.28 -15.22 -6.28
CA ARG A 38 6.84 -15.01 -7.62
C ARG A 38 6.46 -13.60 -8.11
N PHE A 39 7.38 -12.95 -8.82
CA PHE A 39 7.08 -11.70 -9.50
C PHE A 39 5.91 -11.89 -10.47
N ASN A 40 4.93 -10.99 -10.41
CA ASN A 40 3.82 -10.91 -11.33
C ASN A 40 3.82 -9.54 -12.02
N PRO A 41 3.85 -9.46 -13.36
CA PRO A 41 3.65 -8.19 -14.06
C PRO A 41 2.29 -7.57 -13.69
N GLY A 42 2.28 -6.28 -13.37
CA GLY A 42 1.06 -5.59 -12.99
C GLY A 42 1.34 -4.33 -12.20
N LYS A 43 0.27 -3.61 -11.86
CA LYS A 43 0.37 -2.34 -11.13
C LYS A 43 -0.05 -2.49 -9.68
N ILE A 44 0.68 -1.83 -8.80
CA ILE A 44 0.43 -1.83 -7.36
C ILE A 44 0.26 -0.40 -6.89
N TYR A 45 -0.88 -0.10 -6.30
CA TYR A 45 -1.12 1.12 -5.55
C TYR A 45 -1.05 0.82 -4.06
N LEU A 46 -0.30 1.64 -3.32
CA LEU A 46 -0.11 1.52 -1.88
C LEU A 46 -0.18 2.91 -1.27
N ASP A 47 -1.01 3.11 -0.26
CA ASP A 47 -1.06 4.39 0.43
C ASP A 47 -1.11 4.27 1.95
N VAL A 48 -0.84 5.39 2.62
CA VAL A 48 -0.99 5.57 4.06
C VAL A 48 -1.08 7.07 4.42
N GLY A 49 -1.84 7.39 5.45
CA GLY A 49 -1.84 8.69 6.12
C GLY A 49 -0.78 8.77 7.22
N THR A 50 -0.34 9.97 7.59
CA THR A 50 0.67 10.10 8.68
C THR A 50 0.05 10.21 10.09
N ARG A 51 -1.28 10.25 10.21
CA ARG A 51 -2.04 10.35 11.48
C ARG A 51 -3.13 9.27 11.58
N GLU A 52 -2.78 8.05 11.20
CA GLU A 52 -3.70 6.91 11.05
C GLU A 52 -4.40 6.47 12.35
N LEU A 53 -3.82 6.75 13.52
CA LEU A 53 -4.42 6.42 14.81
C LEU A 53 -4.73 7.72 15.55
N GLY A 54 -5.85 8.35 15.18
CA GLY A 54 -6.21 9.71 15.58
C GLY A 54 -7.45 9.87 16.48
N ASP A 55 -8.25 8.82 16.70
CA ASP A 55 -9.57 8.91 17.35
C ASP A 55 -9.72 8.10 18.66
N SER A 56 -8.63 7.55 19.20
CA SER A 56 -8.68 6.85 20.50
C SER A 56 -8.41 7.81 21.66
N GLU A 57 -9.08 7.66 22.81
CA GLU A 57 -8.87 8.44 24.06
C GLU A 57 -7.46 8.34 24.68
N THR A 58 -6.49 7.76 23.97
CA THR A 58 -5.13 7.53 24.45
C THR A 58 -4.20 8.73 24.26
N ASP A 59 -3.14 8.77 25.06
CA ASP A 59 -2.08 9.78 25.03
C ASP A 59 -1.62 10.13 23.59
N ILE A 60 -1.62 11.44 23.27
CA ILE A 60 -1.22 12.02 21.98
C ILE A 60 0.18 11.52 21.52
N TRP A 61 1.12 11.35 22.45
CA TRP A 61 2.45 10.82 22.14
C TRP A 61 2.41 9.36 21.69
N MET A 62 1.56 8.56 22.33
CA MET A 62 1.39 7.16 21.97
C MET A 62 0.75 7.04 20.57
N GLN A 63 -0.28 7.84 20.28
CA GLN A 63 -0.92 7.89 18.96
C GLN A 63 0.07 8.23 17.84
N ARG A 64 0.90 9.26 18.05
CA ARG A 64 1.95 9.64 17.09
C ARG A 64 2.96 8.52 16.89
N THR A 65 3.34 7.84 17.97
CA THR A 65 4.28 6.71 17.91
C THR A 65 3.71 5.54 17.15
N LEU A 66 2.46 5.16 17.40
CA LEU A 66 1.80 4.08 16.69
C LEU A 66 1.58 4.42 15.21
N SER A 67 1.14 5.65 14.90
CA SER A 67 1.02 6.14 13.52
C SER A 67 2.37 6.07 12.78
N ARG A 68 3.47 6.45 13.45
CA ARG A 68 4.84 6.32 12.92
C ARG A 68 5.24 4.90 12.61
N ARG A 69 4.98 3.97 13.53
CA ARG A 69 5.25 2.54 13.32
C ARG A 69 4.42 2.00 12.16
N TYR A 70 3.19 2.46 12.03
CA TYR A 70 2.29 2.03 10.98
C TYR A 70 2.76 2.45 9.59
N TYR A 71 2.97 3.76 9.31
CA TYR A 71 3.45 4.15 7.98
C TYR A 71 4.89 3.66 7.71
N ALA A 72 5.71 3.43 8.75
CA ALA A 72 7.01 2.77 8.59
C ALA A 72 6.85 1.31 8.09
N SER A 73 5.80 0.61 8.51
CA SER A 73 5.47 -0.73 8.02
C SER A 73 5.01 -0.71 6.56
N VAL A 74 4.28 0.32 6.15
CA VAL A 74 3.90 0.54 4.74
C VAL A 74 5.13 0.82 3.87
N ARG A 75 6.05 1.68 4.35
CA ARG A 75 7.36 1.88 3.71
C ARG A 75 8.20 0.61 3.63
N ARG A 76 8.10 -0.30 4.62
CA ARG A 76 8.73 -1.63 4.56
C ARG A 76 8.16 -2.46 3.41
N LEU A 77 6.84 -2.53 3.29
CA LEU A 77 6.20 -3.24 2.18
C LEU A 77 6.62 -2.67 0.82
N LYS A 78 6.64 -1.33 0.68
CA LYS A 78 7.18 -0.67 -0.52
C LYS A 78 8.59 -1.15 -0.85
N ARG A 79 9.51 -1.20 0.13
CA ARG A 79 10.89 -1.67 -0.10
C ARG A 79 10.95 -3.10 -0.59
N ILE A 80 10.13 -3.99 -0.04
CA ILE A 80 10.03 -5.39 -0.49
C ILE A 80 9.56 -5.44 -1.95
N LEU A 81 8.53 -4.67 -2.30
CA LEU A 81 8.01 -4.62 -3.67
C LEU A 81 9.04 -4.08 -4.65
N VAL A 82 9.74 -2.99 -4.30
CA VAL A 82 10.84 -2.46 -5.14
C VAL A 82 11.95 -3.49 -5.29
N GLY A 83 12.38 -4.15 -4.22
CA GLY A 83 13.39 -5.21 -4.26
C GLY A 83 12.98 -6.42 -5.12
N LYS A 84 11.67 -6.68 -5.26
CA LYS A 84 11.14 -7.71 -6.17
C LYS A 84 11.17 -7.32 -7.65
N GLY A 85 11.35 -6.02 -7.95
CA GLY A 85 11.44 -5.51 -9.32
C GLY A 85 10.33 -4.57 -9.76
N TYR A 86 9.38 -4.21 -8.87
CA TYR A 86 8.36 -3.20 -9.20
C TYR A 86 8.98 -1.81 -9.26
N ARG A 87 8.86 -1.15 -10.41
CA ARG A 87 9.54 0.13 -10.67
C ARG A 87 8.67 1.26 -10.11
N PRO A 88 9.23 2.12 -9.23
CA PRO A 88 8.46 3.24 -8.67
C PRO A 88 7.82 4.09 -9.75
N VAL A 89 6.60 4.58 -9.49
CA VAL A 89 5.77 5.42 -10.37
C VAL A 89 5.25 4.71 -11.63
N ARG A 90 5.99 3.72 -12.18
CA ARG A 90 5.54 2.94 -13.34
C ARG A 90 4.67 1.74 -12.95
N ASP A 91 5.18 0.86 -12.08
CA ASP A 91 4.48 -0.34 -11.64
C ASP A 91 4.03 -0.24 -10.18
N LEU A 92 4.63 0.65 -9.39
CA LEU A 92 4.30 0.87 -7.98
C LEU A 92 4.10 2.36 -7.68
N LEU A 93 2.85 2.77 -7.44
CA LEU A 93 2.53 4.09 -6.91
C LEU A 93 2.39 4.01 -5.39
N HIS A 94 3.19 4.81 -4.68
CA HIS A 94 3.14 4.94 -3.23
C HIS A 94 2.78 6.37 -2.81
N ILE A 95 1.69 6.55 -2.08
CA ILE A 95 1.24 7.85 -1.59
C ILE A 95 1.31 7.89 -0.06
N GLU A 96 1.91 8.96 0.47
CA GLU A 96 1.86 9.28 1.90
C GLU A 96 1.11 10.61 2.07
N GLU A 97 -0.13 10.56 2.58
CA GLU A 97 -0.91 11.77 2.81
C GLU A 97 -0.60 12.36 4.19
N LYS A 98 -0.06 13.59 4.18
CA LYS A 98 0.30 14.29 5.41
C LYS A 98 -0.96 14.59 6.22
N TRP A 99 -0.89 14.26 7.50
CA TRP A 99 -1.96 14.49 8.51
C TRP A 99 -3.24 13.70 8.33
N ALA A 100 -3.36 12.87 7.29
CA ALA A 100 -4.53 12.03 7.09
C ALA A 100 -4.62 10.90 8.11
N ASP A 101 -5.87 10.61 8.47
CA ASP A 101 -6.30 9.57 9.39
C ASP A 101 -6.78 8.31 8.65
N HIS A 102 -7.21 7.32 9.43
CA HIS A 102 -7.76 6.06 8.93
C HIS A 102 -9.28 6.18 8.67
N SER A 103 -9.66 7.07 7.76
CA SER A 103 -11.08 7.37 7.48
C SER A 103 -11.43 7.25 6.00
N GLU A 104 -12.71 6.99 5.73
CA GLU A 104 -13.25 6.99 4.36
C GLU A 104 -13.07 8.35 3.67
N SER A 105 -13.12 9.46 4.43
CA SER A 105 -12.89 10.79 3.88
C SER A 105 -11.45 10.94 3.33
N ALA A 106 -10.47 10.37 4.04
CA ALA A 106 -9.08 10.35 3.60
C ALA A 106 -8.87 9.42 2.41
N TRP A 107 -9.53 8.26 2.40
CA TRP A 107 -9.48 7.36 1.25
C TRP A 107 -10.12 7.97 0.00
N ALA A 108 -11.25 8.67 0.16
CA ALA A 108 -11.93 9.34 -0.95
C ALA A 108 -11.04 10.40 -1.64
N ARG A 109 -10.16 11.08 -0.89
CA ARG A 109 -9.19 12.02 -1.47
C ARG A 109 -8.09 11.31 -2.27
N ARG A 110 -7.68 10.12 -1.84
CA ARG A 110 -6.58 9.33 -2.44
C ARG A 110 -7.01 8.41 -3.58
N LEU A 111 -8.25 7.94 -3.57
CA LEU A 111 -8.81 7.02 -4.55
C LEU A 111 -8.71 7.49 -6.01
N PRO A 112 -8.97 8.76 -6.36
CA PRO A 112 -8.81 9.23 -7.73
C PRO A 112 -7.39 9.01 -8.28
N ASP A 113 -6.35 9.13 -7.46
CA ASP A 113 -4.97 8.91 -7.89
C ASP A 113 -4.67 7.44 -8.15
N ALA A 114 -5.24 6.54 -7.34
CA ALA A 114 -5.18 5.10 -7.58
C ALA A 114 -5.81 4.73 -8.92
N VAL A 115 -7.02 5.24 -9.20
CA VAL A 115 -7.75 4.97 -10.45
C VAL A 115 -6.98 5.51 -11.65
N ARG A 116 -6.50 6.76 -11.61
CA ARG A 116 -5.68 7.33 -12.69
C ARG A 116 -4.42 6.51 -12.94
N PHE A 117 -3.75 6.06 -11.88
CA PHE A 117 -2.56 5.24 -11.99
C PHE A 117 -2.83 3.90 -12.69
N PHE A 118 -3.92 3.22 -12.34
CA PHE A 118 -4.29 1.96 -12.98
C PHE A 118 -4.63 2.15 -14.46
N LEU A 119 -5.40 3.18 -14.81
CA LEU A 119 -5.88 3.43 -16.16
C LEU A 119 -4.85 4.08 -17.10
N LYS A 120 -3.77 4.67 -16.57
CA LYS A 120 -2.72 5.27 -17.40
C LYS A 120 -2.02 4.19 -18.23
N ASN A 121 -2.13 4.22 -19.56
CA ASN A 121 -1.38 3.28 -20.40
C ASN A 121 0.12 3.45 -20.18
N THR A 122 0.76 2.40 -19.68
CA THR A 122 2.21 2.25 -19.72
C THR A 122 2.51 1.51 -21.00
N GLY A 123 2.57 2.24 -22.11
CA GLY A 123 2.88 1.65 -23.43
C GLY A 123 4.16 0.82 -23.35
N HIS A 124 4.19 -0.26 -24.12
CA HIS A 124 5.46 -0.90 -24.49
C HIS A 124 6.18 0.10 -25.39
N ASP A 125 7.15 0.83 -24.84
CA ASP A 125 8.17 1.45 -25.67
C ASP A 125 8.97 0.29 -26.30
N THR A 126 8.59 -0.06 -27.54
CA THR A 126 9.35 -0.93 -28.45
C THR A 126 10.50 -0.16 -29.06
#